data_AF-A0A7X7Z2E6-F1
#
_entry.id   AF-A0A7X7Z2E6-F1
#
_cell.length_a   1.000
_cell.length_b   1.000
_cell.length_c   1.000
_cell.angle_alpha   90.00
_cell.angle_beta   90.00
_cell.angle_gamma   90.00
#
_symmetry.space_group_name_H-M   'P 1'
#
loop_
_entity.id
_entity.type
_entity.pdbx_description
1 polymer ?
#
loop_
_entity_poly.entity_id
_entity_poly.type
_entity_poly.pdbx_seq_one_letter_code
_entity_poly.pdbx_strand_id
1 'polypeptide(L)'
;MENQKNTTTRKWFSVLALVALLGILGVVAFFMFQRDYFFTEDANGDGKADSWIYYDLRAHVHRVEKDRDFNGVVDWIDTFGIDPQSGRDVLIRSEMDLNGDQKFETVIEYSGDQKIKKMTRDSNGDGRIDMISTFDQPGAPPTKVEVDEDFDGKFEKVTTGEAAAETAPADKSAAPEKKEEPKAKP
;
A
#
# COMPACT_ATOMS: atom_id res chain seq x y z
N MET A 1 48.69 46.69 -6.71
CA MET A 1 47.22 46.75 -6.93
C MET A 1 46.59 45.36 -7.15
N GLU A 2 47.25 44.27 -6.72
CA GLU A 2 46.87 42.90 -7.11
C GLU A 2 46.10 42.14 -6.02
N ASN A 3 46.07 42.66 -4.79
CA ASN A 3 45.46 41.96 -3.65
C ASN A 3 43.94 42.18 -3.53
N GLN A 4 43.41 43.29 -4.05
CA GLN A 4 41.99 43.66 -3.88
C GLN A 4 41.04 42.90 -4.82
N LYS A 5 41.52 42.49 -6.01
CA LYS A 5 40.74 41.67 -6.95
C LYS A 5 40.54 40.26 -6.39
N ASN A 6 41.60 39.61 -5.90
CA ASN A 6 41.53 38.25 -5.36
C ASN A 6 40.65 38.12 -4.10
N THR A 7 40.63 39.12 -3.21
CA THR A 7 39.74 39.09 -2.04
C THR A 7 38.27 39.25 -2.41
N THR A 8 37.99 40.01 -3.46
CA THR A 8 36.62 40.27 -3.92
C THR A 8 36.07 39.03 -4.62
N THR A 9 36.84 38.44 -5.55
CA THR A 9 36.45 37.22 -6.26
C THR A 9 36.22 36.05 -5.29
N ARG A 10 37.08 35.87 -4.28
CA ARG A 10 36.89 34.83 -3.24
C ARG A 10 35.61 35.02 -2.43
N LYS A 11 35.25 36.26 -2.06
CA LYS A 11 33.99 36.55 -1.36
C LYS A 11 32.77 36.23 -2.20
N TRP A 12 32.78 36.55 -3.50
CA TRP A 12 31.69 36.22 -4.42
C TRP A 12 31.54 34.72 -4.63
N PHE A 13 32.65 33.97 -4.75
CA PHE A 13 32.60 32.51 -4.79
C PHE A 13 32.01 31.92 -3.50
N SER A 14 32.33 32.45 -2.33
CA SER A 14 31.75 31.99 -1.05
C SER A 14 30.24 32.28 -0.95
N VAL A 15 29.78 33.44 -1.42
CA VAL A 15 28.35 33.79 -1.43
C VAL A 15 27.58 32.92 -2.42
N LEU A 16 28.11 32.69 -3.62
CA LEU A 16 27.52 31.79 -4.62
C LEU A 16 27.48 30.34 -4.12
N ALA A 17 28.54 29.87 -3.46
CA ALA A 17 28.56 28.55 -2.85
C ALA A 17 27.52 28.41 -1.72
N LEU A 18 27.36 29.43 -0.88
CA LEU A 18 26.35 29.43 0.18
C LEU A 18 24.91 29.43 -0.38
N VAL A 19 24.64 30.22 -1.42
CA VAL A 19 23.33 30.25 -2.09
C VAL A 19 23.03 28.91 -2.77
N ALA A 20 24.02 28.29 -3.43
CA ALA A 20 23.87 26.95 -4.00
C ALA A 20 23.62 25.89 -2.91
N LEU A 21 24.31 25.98 -1.77
CA LEU A 21 24.16 25.04 -0.66
C LEU A 21 22.81 25.20 0.04
N LEU A 22 22.31 26.43 0.23
CA LEU A 22 20.95 26.70 0.71
C LEU A 22 19.88 26.25 -0.31
N GLY A 23 20.13 26.37 -1.61
CA GLY A 23 19.27 25.85 -2.66
C GLY A 23 19.19 24.33 -2.64
N ILE A 24 20.33 23.64 -2.52
CA ILE A 24 20.39 22.17 -2.38
C ILE A 24 19.71 21.73 -1.07
N LEU A 25 19.94 22.45 0.03
CA LEU A 25 19.27 22.18 1.31
C LEU A 25 17.76 22.36 1.18
N GLY A 26 17.30 23.37 0.43
CA GLY A 26 15.90 23.62 0.14
C GLY A 26 15.27 22.55 -0.76
N VAL A 27 16.01 22.01 -1.72
CA VAL A 27 15.56 20.90 -2.57
C VAL A 27 15.52 19.58 -1.80
N VAL A 28 16.54 19.28 -1.00
CA VAL A 28 16.56 18.11 -0.10
C VAL A 28 15.45 18.24 0.93
N ALA A 29 15.27 19.41 1.55
CA ALA A 29 14.16 19.68 2.45
C ALA A 29 12.83 19.54 1.70
N PHE A 30 12.68 20.03 0.48
CA PHE A 30 11.47 19.86 -0.32
C PHE A 30 11.15 18.37 -0.58
N PHE A 31 12.15 17.56 -0.93
CA PHE A 31 11.99 16.10 -1.09
C PHE A 31 11.78 15.36 0.25
N MET A 32 12.31 15.88 1.36
CA MET A 32 12.09 15.34 2.70
C MET A 32 10.75 15.79 3.30
N PHE A 33 10.23 16.96 2.94
CA PHE A 33 8.92 17.50 3.35
C PHE A 33 7.78 16.97 2.48
N GLN A 34 8.07 16.42 1.29
CA GLN A 34 7.11 15.73 0.42
C GLN A 34 7.05 14.22 0.69
N ARG A 35 7.98 13.67 1.48
CA ARG A 35 7.94 12.26 1.88
C ARG A 35 7.03 12.13 3.09
N ASP A 36 5.97 11.35 2.94
CA ASP A 36 5.25 10.77 4.08
C ASP A 36 6.27 10.25 5.10
N TYR A 37 6.05 10.54 6.38
CA TYR A 37 6.87 9.92 7.41
C TYR A 37 6.35 8.51 7.62
N PHE A 38 7.27 7.56 7.75
CA PHE A 38 6.91 6.18 8.00
C PHE A 38 7.62 5.63 9.22
N PHE A 39 6.99 4.64 9.83
CA PHE A 39 7.56 3.82 10.90
C PHE A 39 7.87 2.43 10.35
N THR A 40 8.96 1.82 10.82
CA THR A 40 9.34 0.46 10.45
C THR A 40 9.25 -0.47 11.64
N GLU A 41 8.75 -1.68 11.42
CA GLU A 41 8.73 -2.75 12.40
C GLU A 41 9.60 -3.91 11.91
N ASP A 42 10.43 -4.45 12.80
CA ASP A 42 11.21 -5.68 12.62
C ASP A 42 10.53 -6.74 13.51
N ALA A 43 9.72 -7.59 12.88
CA ALA A 43 8.88 -8.55 13.55
C ALA A 43 9.64 -9.84 13.89
N ASN A 44 10.64 -10.21 13.09
CA ASN A 44 11.44 -11.43 13.30
C ASN A 44 12.76 -11.20 14.07
N GLY A 45 13.17 -9.94 14.26
CA GLY A 45 14.35 -9.54 15.03
C GLY A 45 15.68 -9.70 14.27
N ASP A 46 15.67 -9.79 12.93
CA ASP A 46 16.87 -9.99 12.12
C ASP A 46 17.60 -8.68 11.77
N GLY A 47 17.06 -7.53 12.19
CA GLY A 47 17.60 -6.21 11.92
C GLY A 47 17.21 -5.63 10.56
N LYS A 48 16.37 -6.31 9.78
CA LYS A 48 15.67 -5.76 8.62
C LYS A 48 14.24 -5.39 9.02
N ALA A 49 13.68 -4.42 8.31
CA ALA A 49 12.27 -4.09 8.50
C ALA A 49 11.41 -5.11 7.76
N ASP A 50 10.33 -5.53 8.41
CA ASP A 50 9.30 -6.44 7.90
C ASP A 50 7.99 -5.71 7.62
N SER A 51 7.82 -4.49 8.14
CA SER A 51 6.64 -3.67 7.86
C SER A 51 6.95 -2.18 7.85
N TRP A 52 6.25 -1.43 7.00
CA TRP A 52 6.37 0.02 6.84
C TRP A 52 4.99 0.66 6.93
N ILE A 53 4.78 1.54 7.91
CA ILE A 53 3.50 2.22 8.15
C ILE A 53 3.67 3.68 7.74
N TYR A 54 2.92 4.13 6.73
CA TYR A 54 3.00 5.47 6.15
C TYR A 54 1.88 6.36 6.67
N TYR A 55 2.27 7.51 7.19
CA TYR A 55 1.36 8.51 7.73
C TYR A 55 1.32 9.75 6.85
N ASP A 56 0.14 10.34 6.71
CA ASP A 56 0.00 11.66 6.13
C ASP A 56 0.42 12.78 7.13
N LEU A 57 0.40 14.03 6.67
CA LEU A 57 0.75 15.20 7.49
C LEU A 57 -0.21 15.46 8.67
N ARG A 58 -1.35 14.77 8.72
CA ARG A 58 -2.35 14.83 9.78
C ARG A 58 -2.27 13.61 10.71
N ALA A 59 -1.25 12.78 10.55
CA ALA A 59 -1.02 11.55 11.30
C ALA A 59 -2.09 10.47 11.06
N HIS A 60 -2.78 10.49 9.92
CA HIS A 60 -3.60 9.37 9.46
C HIS A 60 -2.74 8.35 8.72
N VAL A 61 -2.94 7.07 9.01
CA VAL A 61 -2.35 6.00 8.21
C VAL A 61 -3.05 6.00 6.86
N HIS A 62 -2.28 6.06 5.77
CA HIS A 62 -2.84 5.92 4.42
C HIS A 62 -2.30 4.67 3.69
N ARG A 63 -1.18 4.10 4.17
CA ARG A 63 -0.61 2.88 3.60
C ARG A 63 0.18 2.07 4.63
N VAL A 64 0.10 0.74 4.55
CA VAL A 64 0.99 -0.19 5.26
C VAL A 64 1.53 -1.20 4.26
N GLU A 65 2.83 -1.35 4.21
CA GLU A 65 3.52 -2.39 3.42
C GLU A 65 4.06 -3.46 4.38
N LYS A 66 3.97 -4.74 4.00
CA LYS A 66 4.43 -5.87 4.81
C LYS A 66 5.18 -6.90 3.96
N ASP A 67 6.27 -7.39 4.51
CA ASP A 67 7.00 -8.60 4.10
C ASP A 67 6.62 -9.68 5.14
N ARG A 68 5.66 -10.56 4.80
CA ARG A 68 5.10 -11.53 5.74
C ARG A 68 5.89 -12.83 5.77
N ASP A 69 6.66 -13.11 4.72
CA ASP A 69 7.50 -14.30 4.63
C ASP A 69 8.98 -14.03 4.97
N PHE A 70 9.33 -12.77 5.25
CA PHE A 70 10.64 -12.29 5.68
C PHE A 70 11.74 -12.48 4.64
N ASN A 71 11.38 -12.43 3.36
CA ASN A 71 12.31 -12.66 2.25
C ASN A 71 13.01 -11.36 1.77
N GLY A 72 12.63 -10.20 2.32
CA GLY A 72 13.11 -8.87 1.97
C GLY A 72 12.30 -8.17 0.88
N VAL A 73 11.18 -8.75 0.45
CA VAL A 73 10.28 -8.22 -0.59
C VAL A 73 8.88 -8.07 0.01
N VAL A 74 8.24 -6.93 -0.25
CA VAL A 74 6.87 -6.67 0.19
C VAL A 74 5.91 -7.57 -0.59
N ASP A 75 5.15 -8.39 0.13
CA ASP A 75 4.11 -9.27 -0.42
C ASP A 75 2.68 -8.80 -0.11
N TRP A 76 2.53 -7.73 0.68
CA TRP A 76 1.23 -7.22 1.07
C TRP A 76 1.23 -5.70 1.23
N ILE A 77 0.20 -5.06 0.68
CA ILE A 77 -0.03 -3.61 0.80
C ILE A 77 -1.47 -3.37 1.25
N ASP A 78 -1.65 -2.73 2.40
CA ASP A 78 -2.92 -2.19 2.86
C ASP A 78 -2.99 -0.68 2.55
N THR A 79 -4.09 -0.23 1.96
CA THR A 79 -4.40 1.19 1.75
C THR A 79 -5.58 1.61 2.63
N PHE A 80 -5.41 2.74 3.30
CA PHE A 80 -6.39 3.28 4.25
C PHE A 80 -6.96 4.60 3.75
N GLY A 81 -8.27 4.76 3.96
CA GLY A 81 -8.97 6.03 3.82
C GLY A 81 -9.44 6.53 5.18
N ILE A 82 -10.07 7.70 5.20
CA ILE A 82 -10.66 8.26 6.42
C ILE A 82 -12.18 8.11 6.33
N ASP A 83 -12.79 7.49 7.34
CA ASP A 83 -14.24 7.48 7.48
C ASP A 83 -14.74 8.91 7.78
N PRO A 84 -15.56 9.52 6.90
CA PRO A 84 -16.01 10.90 7.09
C PRO A 84 -16.89 11.10 8.32
N GLN A 85 -17.48 10.04 8.88
CA GLN A 85 -18.34 10.13 10.06
C GLN A 85 -17.53 10.07 11.36
N SER A 86 -16.63 9.09 11.47
CA SER A 86 -15.83 8.91 12.69
C SER A 86 -14.48 9.61 12.67
N GLY A 87 -13.99 10.03 11.50
CA GLY A 87 -12.65 10.60 11.33
C GLY A 87 -11.52 9.59 11.52
N ARG A 88 -11.82 8.29 11.60
CA ARG A 88 -10.84 7.22 11.82
C ARG A 88 -10.35 6.63 10.51
N ASP A 89 -9.15 6.07 10.56
CA ASP A 89 -8.57 5.32 9.46
C ASP A 89 -9.35 4.02 9.25
N VAL A 90 -9.77 3.78 8.02
CA VAL A 90 -10.49 2.58 7.59
C VAL A 90 -9.75 1.93 6.43
N LEU A 91 -9.56 0.62 6.52
CA LEU A 91 -8.98 -0.16 5.43
C LEU A 91 -9.95 -0.10 4.24
N ILE A 92 -9.48 0.33 3.09
CA ILE A 92 -10.29 0.44 1.87
C ILE A 92 -9.84 -0.54 0.79
N ARG A 93 -8.57 -0.95 0.82
CA ARG A 93 -7.99 -1.85 -0.18
C ARG A 93 -6.82 -2.63 0.39
N SER A 94 -6.69 -3.90 0.02
CA SER A 94 -5.49 -4.71 0.25
C SER A 94 -5.03 -5.32 -1.07
N GLU A 95 -3.74 -5.31 -1.33
CA GLU A 95 -3.08 -5.91 -2.49
C GLU A 95 -2.11 -6.97 -1.98
N MET A 96 -2.10 -8.14 -2.59
CA MET A 96 -1.30 -9.29 -2.12
C MET A 96 -0.60 -9.96 -3.30
N ASP A 97 0.68 -10.24 -3.11
CA ASP A 97 1.44 -11.23 -3.87
C ASP A 97 1.39 -12.55 -3.09
N LEU A 98 0.57 -13.50 -3.54
CA LEU A 98 0.42 -14.79 -2.85
C LEU A 98 1.27 -15.90 -3.46
N ASN A 99 1.89 -15.65 -4.62
CA ASN A 99 2.69 -16.65 -5.34
C ASN A 99 4.21 -16.38 -5.27
N GLY A 100 4.62 -15.22 -4.75
CA GLY A 100 6.00 -14.79 -4.54
C GLY A 100 6.71 -14.33 -5.81
N ASP A 101 5.98 -13.95 -6.86
CA ASP A 101 6.54 -13.52 -8.14
C ASP A 101 6.81 -12.01 -8.24
N GLN A 102 6.59 -11.28 -7.14
CA GLN A 102 6.73 -9.84 -6.98
C GLN A 102 5.68 -9.03 -7.74
N LYS A 103 4.55 -9.65 -8.11
CA LYS A 103 3.38 -8.97 -8.65
C LYS A 103 2.20 -9.21 -7.73
N PHE A 104 1.49 -8.14 -7.41
CA PHE A 104 0.25 -8.21 -6.67
C PHE A 104 -0.86 -8.74 -7.57
N GLU A 105 -1.19 -10.02 -7.47
CA GLU A 105 -2.27 -10.60 -8.25
C GLU A 105 -3.63 -10.46 -7.58
N THR A 106 -3.66 -10.40 -6.24
CA THR A 106 -4.91 -10.38 -5.48
C THR A 106 -5.19 -8.98 -4.97
N VAL A 107 -6.40 -8.47 -5.24
CA VAL A 107 -6.86 -7.18 -4.72
C VAL A 107 -8.19 -7.36 -4.01
N ILE A 108 -8.27 -6.91 -2.77
CA ILE A 108 -9.49 -6.89 -1.97
C ILE A 108 -9.91 -5.45 -1.75
N GLU A 109 -11.17 -5.13 -2.01
CA GLU A 109 -11.79 -3.84 -1.70
C GLU A 109 -12.76 -3.98 -0.54
N TYR A 110 -12.69 -3.03 0.39
CA TYR A 110 -13.49 -3.02 1.60
C TYR A 110 -14.55 -1.92 1.56
N SER A 111 -15.70 -2.20 2.16
CA SER A 111 -16.75 -1.23 2.46
C SER A 111 -16.38 -0.36 3.68
N GLY A 112 -17.07 0.77 3.84
CA GLY A 112 -16.86 1.68 4.99
C GLY A 112 -17.12 1.02 6.36
N ASP A 113 -17.89 -0.06 6.42
CA ASP A 113 -18.07 -0.87 7.63
C ASP A 113 -17.02 -1.99 7.79
N GLN A 114 -15.91 -1.89 7.07
CA GLN A 114 -14.71 -2.75 7.14
C GLN A 114 -14.96 -4.21 6.77
N LYS A 115 -15.77 -4.43 5.74
CA LYS A 115 -16.09 -5.76 5.24
C LYS A 115 -15.74 -5.85 3.77
N ILE A 116 -15.47 -7.06 3.30
CA ILE A 116 -15.12 -7.26 1.90
C ILE A 116 -16.34 -6.92 1.05
N LYS A 117 -16.13 -6.06 0.06
CA LYS A 117 -17.11 -5.71 -0.96
C LYS A 117 -16.81 -6.44 -2.27
N LYS A 118 -15.53 -6.53 -2.61
CA LYS A 118 -15.06 -7.12 -3.86
C LYS A 118 -13.68 -7.73 -3.66
N MET A 119 -13.41 -8.83 -4.32
CA MET A 119 -12.07 -9.41 -4.46
C MET A 119 -11.83 -9.69 -5.94
N THR A 120 -10.64 -9.38 -6.43
CA THR A 120 -10.21 -9.66 -7.80
C THR A 120 -8.88 -10.40 -7.81
N ARG A 121 -8.65 -11.24 -8.81
CA ARG A 121 -7.40 -11.98 -8.99
C ARG A 121 -6.90 -11.95 -10.44
N ASP A 122 -5.59 -11.86 -10.63
CA ASP A 122 -4.82 -12.04 -11.89
C ASP A 122 -3.82 -13.19 -11.70
N SER A 123 -4.33 -14.41 -11.64
CA SER A 123 -3.57 -15.61 -11.30
C SER A 123 -2.47 -16.00 -12.32
N ASN A 124 -2.54 -15.49 -13.56
CA ASN A 124 -1.54 -15.75 -14.59
C ASN A 124 -0.51 -14.59 -14.75
N GLY A 125 -0.73 -13.46 -14.07
CA GLY A 125 0.18 -12.32 -14.03
C GLY A 125 0.30 -11.56 -15.34
N ASP A 126 -0.73 -11.61 -16.20
CA ASP A 126 -0.78 -10.98 -17.51
C ASP A 126 -1.31 -9.53 -17.49
N GLY A 127 -1.74 -9.04 -16.32
CA GLY A 127 -2.31 -7.73 -16.09
C GLY A 127 -3.83 -7.66 -16.29
N ARG A 128 -4.51 -8.79 -16.53
CA ARG A 128 -5.96 -8.90 -16.66
C ARG A 128 -6.51 -9.72 -15.51
N ILE A 129 -7.65 -9.27 -15.00
CA ILE A 129 -8.34 -9.98 -13.93
C ILE A 129 -9.03 -11.20 -14.51
N ASP A 130 -8.67 -12.38 -14.01
CA ASP A 130 -9.29 -13.64 -14.36
C ASP A 130 -10.38 -14.08 -13.38
N MET A 131 -10.45 -13.48 -12.20
CA MET A 131 -11.47 -13.80 -11.21
C MET A 131 -12.01 -12.56 -10.52
N ILE A 132 -13.34 -12.48 -10.38
CA ILE A 132 -14.02 -11.45 -9.59
C ILE A 132 -15.01 -12.11 -8.63
N SER A 133 -14.87 -11.85 -7.33
CA SER A 133 -15.86 -12.19 -6.31
C SER A 133 -16.51 -10.93 -5.77
N THR A 134 -17.85 -10.87 -5.77
CA THR A 134 -18.65 -9.74 -5.25
C THR A 134 -19.47 -10.19 -4.05
N PHE A 135 -19.55 -9.31 -3.05
CA PHE A 135 -20.20 -9.57 -1.77
C PHE A 135 -21.27 -8.49 -1.53
N ASP A 136 -22.54 -8.86 -1.59
CA ASP A 136 -23.64 -7.91 -1.34
C ASP A 136 -23.88 -7.68 0.16
N GLN A 137 -23.59 -8.71 0.96
CA GLN A 137 -23.77 -8.66 2.40
C GLN A 137 -22.42 -8.70 3.12
N PRO A 138 -22.09 -7.64 3.86
CA PRO A 138 -21.24 -7.69 5.03
C PRO A 138 -20.99 -9.05 5.71
N GLY A 139 -19.83 -9.67 5.46
CA GLY A 139 -19.40 -10.91 6.14
C GLY A 139 -20.16 -12.16 5.73
N ALA A 140 -21.00 -12.07 4.70
CA ALA A 140 -21.61 -13.22 4.05
C ALA A 140 -20.66 -13.78 2.97
N PRO A 141 -20.89 -15.01 2.50
CA PRO A 141 -20.23 -15.53 1.31
C PRO A 141 -20.48 -14.63 0.07
N PRO A 142 -19.65 -14.72 -0.97
CA PRO A 142 -19.86 -13.94 -2.18
C PRO A 142 -21.17 -14.34 -2.84
N THR A 143 -21.90 -13.34 -3.33
CA THR A 143 -23.17 -13.52 -4.04
C THR A 143 -22.97 -13.68 -5.54
N LYS A 144 -21.79 -13.33 -6.05
CA LYS A 144 -21.40 -13.49 -7.45
C LYS A 144 -19.92 -13.81 -7.55
N VAL A 145 -19.59 -14.80 -8.37
CA VAL A 145 -18.22 -15.15 -8.77
C VAL A 145 -18.15 -15.22 -10.29
N GLU A 146 -17.22 -14.49 -10.89
CA GLU A 146 -16.94 -14.47 -12.32
C GLU A 146 -15.53 -15.02 -12.54
N VAL A 147 -15.36 -15.94 -13.50
CA VAL A 147 -14.08 -16.58 -13.84
C VAL A 147 -13.89 -16.56 -15.36
N ASP A 148 -12.73 -16.05 -15.77
CA ASP A 148 -12.13 -16.18 -17.10
C ASP A 148 -11.22 -17.42 -17.05
N GLU A 149 -11.68 -18.53 -17.63
CA GLU A 149 -10.98 -19.82 -17.51
C GLU A 149 -9.86 -19.97 -18.55
N ASP A 150 -9.92 -19.21 -19.65
CA ASP A 150 -8.97 -19.31 -20.76
C ASP A 150 -8.02 -18.11 -20.89
N PHE A 151 -8.16 -17.13 -20.00
CA PHE A 151 -7.37 -15.91 -19.88
C PHE A 151 -7.43 -15.03 -21.13
N ASP A 152 -8.56 -15.02 -21.84
CA ASP A 152 -8.74 -14.19 -23.04
C ASP A 152 -9.24 -12.76 -22.75
N GLY A 153 -9.56 -12.48 -21.48
CA GLY A 153 -10.11 -11.21 -20.99
C GLY A 153 -11.64 -11.15 -21.01
N LYS A 154 -12.32 -12.28 -21.24
CA LYS A 154 -13.78 -12.43 -21.09
C LYS A 154 -14.08 -13.46 -20.02
N PHE A 155 -15.21 -13.29 -19.34
CA PHE A 155 -15.63 -14.22 -18.30
C PHE A 155 -16.56 -15.29 -18.90
N GLU A 156 -16.14 -16.55 -18.88
CA GLU A 156 -16.94 -17.69 -19.36
C GLU A 156 -17.90 -18.18 -18.29
N LYS A 157 -17.49 -18.07 -17.03
CA LYS A 157 -18.24 -18.63 -15.90
C LYS A 157 -18.71 -17.52 -14.99
N VAL A 158 -20.03 -17.42 -14.84
CA VAL A 158 -20.67 -16.52 -13.87
C VAL A 158 -21.56 -17.35 -12.96
N THR A 159 -21.20 -17.41 -11.69
CA THR A 159 -21.95 -18.12 -10.65
C THR A 159 -22.59 -17.10 -9.72
N THR A 160 -23.87 -17.29 -9.36
CA THR A 160 -24.61 -16.37 -8.49
C THR A 160 -25.33 -17.11 -7.38
N GLY A 161 -25.69 -16.38 -6.32
CA GLY A 161 -26.44 -16.90 -5.18
C GLY A 161 -25.64 -17.90 -4.35
N GLU A 162 -26.31 -18.93 -3.84
CA GLU A 162 -25.70 -19.90 -2.93
C GLU A 162 -24.56 -20.70 -3.58
N ALA A 163 -24.65 -20.96 -4.89
CA ALA A 163 -23.58 -21.63 -5.65
C ALA A 163 -22.30 -20.79 -5.75
N ALA A 164 -22.40 -19.46 -5.67
CA ALA A 164 -21.23 -18.59 -5.71
C ALA A 164 -20.35 -18.79 -4.47
N ALA A 165 -20.97 -19.03 -3.31
CA ALA A 165 -20.28 -19.35 -2.06
C ALA A 165 -19.44 -20.62 -2.13
N GLU A 166 -19.88 -21.62 -2.89
CA GLU A 166 -19.18 -22.90 -3.05
C GLU A 166 -18.01 -22.80 -4.03
N THR A 167 -18.12 -21.92 -5.03
CA THR A 167 -17.08 -21.73 -6.07
C THR A 167 -16.02 -20.70 -5.72
N ALA A 168 -16.24 -19.91 -4.66
CA ALA A 168 -15.27 -18.95 -4.18
C ALA A 168 -14.03 -19.65 -3.65
N PRO A 169 -12.81 -19.10 -3.88
CA PRO A 169 -11.63 -19.65 -3.24
C PRO A 169 -11.84 -19.61 -1.73
N ALA A 170 -11.57 -20.74 -1.06
CA ALA A 170 -11.65 -20.88 0.38
C ALA A 170 -10.50 -20.10 1.06
N ASP A 171 -10.40 -18.81 0.80
CA ASP A 171 -9.28 -18.01 1.24
C ASP A 171 -9.53 -17.51 2.66
N LYS A 172 -9.05 -18.31 3.63
CA LYS A 172 -9.04 -17.96 5.04
C LYS A 172 -8.10 -16.79 5.37
N SER A 173 -7.27 -16.32 4.42
CA SER A 173 -6.41 -15.15 4.62
C SER A 173 -7.17 -13.82 4.47
N ALA A 174 -8.37 -13.85 3.89
CA ALA A 174 -9.21 -12.66 3.71
C ALA A 174 -10.04 -12.31 4.96
N ALA A 175 -10.03 -13.15 6.01
CA ALA A 175 -10.56 -12.72 7.29
C ALA A 175 -9.72 -11.53 7.77
N PRO A 176 -10.31 -10.37 8.10
CA PRO A 176 -9.54 -9.31 8.73
C PRO A 176 -8.95 -9.93 10.00
N GLU A 177 -7.63 -10.15 9.99
CA GLU A 177 -6.90 -10.45 11.20
C GLU A 177 -7.36 -9.42 12.23
N LYS A 178 -7.76 -9.91 13.42
CA LYS A 178 -8.20 -9.04 14.51
C LYS A 178 -7.20 -7.89 14.61
N LYS A 179 -7.66 -6.69 14.24
CA LYS A 179 -6.88 -5.46 14.28
C LYS A 179 -6.22 -5.36 15.65
N GLU A 180 -4.91 -5.61 15.72
CA GLU A 180 -4.11 -4.84 16.65
C GLU A 180 -4.09 -3.45 16.04
N GLU A 181 -4.88 -2.53 16.63
CA GLU A 181 -4.74 -1.11 16.34
C GLU A 181 -3.24 -0.79 16.39
N PRO A 182 -2.68 -0.08 15.38
CA PRO A 182 -1.31 0.40 15.50
C PRO A 182 -1.25 1.13 16.84
N LYS A 183 -0.45 0.61 17.77
CA LYS A 183 -0.42 1.09 19.14
C LYS A 183 -0.14 2.58 19.10
N ALA A 184 -1.18 3.39 19.24
CA ALA A 184 -1.03 4.77 19.63
C ALA A 184 -0.44 4.72 21.04
N LYS A 185 0.88 4.91 21.13
CA LYS A 185 1.54 5.10 22.41
C LYS A 185 1.74 6.61 22.67
N PRO A 186 1.76 6.99 23.96
CA PRO A 186 1.32 8.28 24.49
C PRO A 186 2.15 9.49 24.07
#